data_AF-A0A5B8C8C9-F1
#
_entry.id   AF-A0A5B8C8C9-F1
#
_cell.length_a   1.000
_cell.length_b   1.000
_cell.length_c   1.000
_cell.angle_alpha   90.00
_cell.angle_beta   90.00
_cell.angle_gamma   90.00
#
_symmetry.space_group_name_H-M   'P 1'
#
loop_
_entity.id
_entity.type
_entity.pdbx_description
1 polymer ?
#
loop_
_entity_poly.entity_id
_entity_poly.type
_entity_poly.pdbx_seq_one_letter_code
_entity_poly.pdbx_strand_id
1 'polypeptide(L)'
;MPISGPESFKDVTGGDKAVAGLYAYAQLDPLIELACHVAADFFARPQLYVSLGDEDMPARLARLRSRVGHSEWYPSADQRRAMYEPVFGMGSGDSDFERLRDGLLAAAAAFAEWSQATGIPMLRARVRTAHRPLREYLRGVSGATVDWSRKRALPAIADNEAYPVLRDRDLIAVFGLTGTPAREWPYQEDANGDKVVEEIGRQLAGPEHRLTREGFSALQRVALRGAEALAAVLAFDEGQGDDRLDELITACYTWHAALEARHHTPAASVARRELGHVLP
;
A
#
# COMPACT_ATOMS: atom_id res chain seq x y z
N MET A 1 14.97 -0.37 -9.56
CA MET A 1 15.29 0.67 -8.56
C MET A 1 14.29 0.52 -7.42
N PRO A 2 14.74 0.41 -6.17
CA PRO A 2 13.83 0.29 -5.03
C PRO A 2 13.11 1.62 -4.74
N ILE A 3 11.92 1.52 -4.18
CA ILE A 3 11.17 2.64 -3.61
C ILE A 3 11.82 3.02 -2.28
N SER A 4 12.24 4.27 -2.16
CA SER A 4 12.86 4.87 -0.97
C SER A 4 12.23 6.22 -0.59
N GLY A 5 11.19 6.65 -1.29
CA GLY A 5 10.55 7.95 -1.08
C GLY A 5 9.54 8.30 -2.19
N PRO A 6 8.83 9.43 -2.07
CA PRO A 6 7.76 9.81 -2.99
C PRO A 6 8.17 9.89 -4.46
N GLU A 7 9.35 10.43 -4.76
CA GLU A 7 9.82 10.56 -6.15
C GLU A 7 10.17 9.19 -6.75
N SER A 8 10.94 8.37 -6.04
CA SER A 8 11.22 6.99 -6.48
C SER A 8 9.94 6.15 -6.62
N PHE A 9 8.92 6.39 -5.78
CA PHE A 9 7.61 5.74 -5.91
C PHE A 9 6.92 6.12 -7.22
N LYS A 10 6.91 7.41 -7.59
CA LYS A 10 6.39 7.88 -8.88
C LYS A 10 7.17 7.29 -10.05
N ASP A 11 8.49 7.21 -9.96
CA ASP A 11 9.33 6.65 -11.03
C ASP A 11 9.08 5.14 -11.23
N VAL A 12 9.01 4.38 -10.14
CA VAL A 12 8.79 2.93 -10.17
C VAL A 12 7.39 2.58 -10.68
N THR A 13 6.38 3.38 -10.30
CA THR A 13 4.95 3.08 -10.56
C THR A 13 4.31 3.97 -11.63
N GLY A 14 5.11 4.77 -12.34
CA GLY A 14 4.67 5.68 -13.38
C GLY A 14 4.38 4.99 -14.72
N GLY A 15 3.84 5.77 -15.67
CA GLY A 15 3.62 5.32 -17.03
C GLY A 15 2.64 4.14 -17.14
N ASP A 16 3.09 3.06 -17.79
CA ASP A 16 2.37 1.80 -17.98
C ASP A 16 2.32 0.91 -16.72
N LYS A 17 2.92 1.36 -15.61
CA LYS A 17 3.00 0.65 -14.33
C LYS A 17 2.02 1.18 -13.29
N ALA A 18 0.99 1.92 -13.72
CA ALA A 18 0.04 2.55 -12.83
C ALA A 18 -0.66 1.55 -11.87
N VAL A 19 -0.91 0.32 -12.32
CA VAL A 19 -1.47 -0.77 -11.48
C VAL A 19 -0.58 -1.08 -10.27
N ALA A 20 0.76 -1.01 -10.42
CA ALA A 20 1.68 -1.24 -9.31
C ALA A 20 1.54 -0.17 -8.22
N GLY A 21 1.33 1.09 -8.61
CA GLY A 21 1.07 2.17 -7.66
C GLY A 21 -0.32 2.08 -7.04
N LEU A 22 -1.32 1.63 -7.82
CA LEU A 22 -2.66 1.36 -7.30
C LEU A 22 -2.61 0.30 -6.19
N TYR A 23 -1.81 -0.75 -6.37
CA TYR A 23 -1.59 -1.80 -5.37
C TYR A 23 -1.02 -1.21 -4.07
N ALA A 24 0.01 -0.36 -4.15
CA ALA A 24 0.58 0.28 -2.97
C ALA A 24 -0.46 1.12 -2.21
N TYR A 25 -1.25 1.94 -2.91
CA TYR A 25 -2.32 2.71 -2.27
C TYR A 25 -3.38 1.82 -1.63
N ALA A 26 -3.77 0.72 -2.28
CA ALA A 26 -4.73 -0.22 -1.71
C ALA A 26 -4.22 -0.84 -0.40
N GLN A 27 -2.93 -1.16 -0.31
CA GLN A 27 -2.34 -1.68 0.93
C GLN A 27 -2.15 -0.57 2.00
N LEU A 28 -1.85 0.68 1.60
CA LEU A 28 -1.64 1.82 2.50
C LEU A 28 -2.92 2.60 2.81
N ASP A 29 -4.07 2.16 2.30
CA ASP A 29 -5.38 2.78 2.47
C ASP A 29 -5.76 3.05 3.94
N PRO A 30 -5.40 2.18 4.92
CA PRO A 30 -5.67 2.46 6.33
C PRO A 30 -5.08 3.77 6.86
N LEU A 31 -4.04 4.31 6.23
CA LEU A 31 -3.50 5.63 6.60
C LEU A 31 -4.46 6.77 6.23
N ILE A 32 -5.21 6.63 5.14
CA ILE A 32 -6.23 7.59 4.73
C ILE A 32 -7.36 7.59 5.76
N GLU A 33 -7.82 6.41 6.16
CA GLU A 33 -8.86 6.26 7.18
C GLU A 33 -8.40 6.81 8.54
N LEU A 34 -7.15 6.54 8.93
CA LEU A 34 -6.59 7.10 10.15
C LEU A 34 -6.56 8.63 10.14
N ALA A 35 -6.15 9.24 9.02
CA ALA A 35 -6.19 10.70 8.86
C ALA A 35 -7.62 11.26 8.87
N CYS A 36 -8.59 10.51 8.34
CA CYS A 36 -10.01 10.88 8.43
C CYS A 36 -10.53 10.83 9.86
N HIS A 37 -10.10 9.86 10.67
CA HIS A 37 -10.41 9.82 12.11
C HIS A 37 -9.80 11.00 12.86
N VAL A 38 -8.54 11.36 12.57
CA VAL A 38 -7.91 12.57 13.12
C VAL A 38 -8.71 13.82 12.74
N ALA A 39 -9.13 13.93 11.47
CA ALA A 39 -9.95 15.05 11.02
C ALA A 39 -11.30 15.10 11.76
N ALA A 40 -11.97 13.98 11.98
CA ALA A 40 -13.19 13.93 12.79
C ALA A 40 -12.94 14.37 14.24
N ASP A 41 -11.83 13.93 14.82
CA ASP A 41 -11.43 14.25 16.18
C ASP A 41 -11.13 15.75 16.38
N PHE A 42 -10.49 16.39 15.39
CA PHE A 42 -10.25 17.83 15.35
C PHE A 42 -11.54 18.65 15.56
N PHE A 43 -12.63 18.25 14.90
CA PHE A 43 -13.93 18.91 15.08
C PHE A 43 -14.64 18.51 16.38
N ALA A 44 -14.42 17.30 16.88
CA ALA A 44 -15.05 16.83 18.11
C ALA A 44 -14.41 17.41 19.38
N ARG A 45 -13.10 17.65 19.36
CA ARG A 45 -12.30 18.12 20.51
C ARG A 45 -11.42 19.33 20.15
N PRO A 46 -12.00 20.44 19.65
CA PRO A 46 -11.22 21.59 19.16
C PRO A 46 -10.27 22.19 20.21
N GLN A 47 -10.60 22.06 21.50
CA GLN A 47 -9.75 22.49 22.61
C GLN A 47 -8.39 21.79 22.71
N LEU A 48 -8.21 20.65 22.02
CA LEU A 48 -6.92 19.96 21.94
C LEU A 48 -6.04 20.47 20.79
N TYR A 49 -6.62 21.21 19.84
CA TYR A 49 -5.98 21.64 18.60
C TYR A 49 -5.84 23.17 18.52
N VAL A 50 -5.61 23.82 19.66
CA VAL A 50 -5.59 25.29 19.78
C VAL A 50 -4.39 25.92 19.04
N SER A 51 -3.27 25.18 18.96
CA SER A 51 -2.04 25.64 18.32
C SER A 51 -1.49 24.53 17.44
N LEU A 52 -1.58 24.72 16.12
CA LEU A 52 -0.92 23.89 15.12
C LEU A 52 0.13 24.76 14.43
N GLY A 53 1.36 24.27 14.32
CA GLY A 53 2.47 25.03 13.74
C GLY A 53 2.39 25.21 12.23
N ASP A 54 1.68 24.33 11.53
CA ASP A 54 1.34 24.48 10.12
C ASP A 54 -0.01 25.22 9.97
N GLU A 55 0.04 26.44 9.43
CA GLU A 55 -1.14 27.28 9.18
C GLU A 55 -2.14 26.63 8.21
N ASP A 56 -1.69 25.73 7.34
CA ASP A 56 -2.56 25.01 6.40
C ASP A 56 -3.21 23.76 7.04
N MET A 57 -2.78 23.33 8.22
CA MET A 57 -3.26 22.10 8.85
C MET A 57 -4.76 22.12 9.17
N PRO A 58 -5.35 23.19 9.76
CA PRO A 58 -6.79 23.28 9.94
C PRO A 58 -7.56 23.13 8.61
N ALA A 59 -7.05 23.73 7.54
CA ALA A 59 -7.68 23.64 6.23
C ALA A 59 -7.58 22.23 5.62
N ARG A 60 -6.47 21.52 5.82
CA ARG A 60 -6.30 20.11 5.46
C ARG A 60 -7.31 19.21 6.17
N LEU A 61 -7.41 19.33 7.48
CA LEU A 61 -8.36 18.56 8.31
C LEU A 61 -9.81 18.86 7.90
N ALA A 62 -10.14 20.13 7.65
CA ALA A 62 -11.46 20.51 7.15
C ALA A 62 -11.76 19.90 5.77
N ARG A 63 -10.80 19.86 4.84
CA ARG A 63 -10.97 19.21 3.53
C ARG A 63 -11.22 17.71 3.66
N LEU A 64 -10.42 17.01 4.48
CA LEU A 64 -10.66 15.58 4.76
C LEU A 64 -12.06 15.34 5.33
N ARG A 65 -12.51 16.17 6.28
CA ARG A 65 -13.84 16.00 6.90
C ARG A 65 -15.00 16.28 5.96
N SER A 66 -14.87 17.26 5.07
CA SER A 66 -15.99 17.77 4.25
C SER A 66 -16.04 17.22 2.83
N ARG A 67 -14.90 16.82 2.26
CA ARG A 67 -14.82 16.41 0.85
C ARG A 67 -14.81 14.91 0.64
N VAL A 68 -14.38 14.12 1.63
CA VAL A 68 -14.34 12.66 1.51
C VAL A 68 -15.73 12.10 1.25
N GLY A 69 -15.88 11.35 0.15
CA GLY A 69 -17.15 10.82 -0.36
C GLY A 69 -17.97 11.79 -1.21
N HIS A 70 -17.58 13.06 -1.29
CA HIS A 70 -18.33 14.13 -1.95
C HIS A 70 -17.59 14.80 -3.11
N SER A 71 -16.31 14.48 -3.30
CA SER A 71 -15.52 14.95 -4.44
C SER A 71 -14.83 13.78 -5.12
N GLU A 72 -14.70 13.87 -6.43
CA GLU A 72 -13.95 12.97 -7.29
C GLU A 72 -12.47 12.85 -6.89
N TRP A 73 -11.90 13.86 -6.22
CA TRP A 73 -10.53 13.85 -5.72
C TRP A 73 -10.39 13.26 -4.31
N TYR A 74 -11.51 13.07 -3.61
CA TYR A 74 -11.57 12.61 -2.23
C TYR A 74 -12.57 11.46 -2.12
N PRO A 75 -12.27 10.31 -2.73
CA PRO A 75 -13.16 9.16 -2.65
C PRO A 75 -13.31 8.64 -1.21
N SER A 76 -14.54 8.25 -0.84
CA SER A 76 -14.82 7.54 0.42
C SER A 76 -14.16 6.16 0.46
N ALA A 77 -14.14 5.51 1.62
CA ALA A 77 -13.62 4.15 1.76
C ALA A 77 -14.25 3.17 0.75
N ASP A 78 -15.57 3.23 0.58
CA ASP A 78 -16.29 2.37 -0.38
C ASP A 78 -15.95 2.71 -1.83
N GLN A 79 -15.82 4.00 -2.17
CA GLN A 79 -15.41 4.43 -3.50
C GLN A 79 -13.98 3.98 -3.81
N ARG A 80 -13.05 4.08 -2.85
CA ARG A 80 -11.68 3.58 -3.02
C ARG A 80 -11.65 2.05 -3.16
N ARG A 81 -12.44 1.33 -2.36
CA ARG A 81 -12.61 -0.12 -2.51
C ARG A 81 -13.09 -0.50 -3.90
N ALA A 82 -14.09 0.21 -4.43
CA ALA A 82 -14.59 0.00 -5.79
C ALA A 82 -13.55 0.31 -6.89
N MET A 83 -12.52 1.12 -6.60
CA MET A 83 -11.38 1.32 -7.50
C MET A 83 -10.40 0.14 -7.49
N TYR A 84 -10.24 -0.54 -6.35
CA TYR A 84 -9.28 -1.64 -6.17
C TYR A 84 -9.85 -3.00 -6.57
N GLU A 85 -11.11 -3.25 -6.23
CA GLU A 85 -11.77 -4.55 -6.34
C GLU A 85 -11.72 -5.16 -7.75
N PRO A 86 -11.95 -4.42 -8.85
CA PRO A 86 -11.88 -5.00 -10.20
C PRO A 86 -10.48 -5.50 -10.59
N VAL A 87 -9.43 -5.03 -9.92
CA VAL A 87 -8.02 -5.34 -10.23
C VAL A 87 -7.45 -6.38 -9.27
N PHE A 88 -7.81 -6.33 -7.99
CA PHE A 88 -7.20 -7.16 -6.95
C PHE A 88 -8.19 -8.14 -6.29
N GLY A 89 -9.48 -8.02 -6.57
CA GLY A 89 -10.56 -8.78 -5.93
C GLY A 89 -10.90 -8.32 -4.50
N MET A 90 -11.88 -9.01 -3.89
CA MET A 90 -12.41 -8.72 -2.54
C MET A 90 -11.70 -9.47 -1.41
N GLY A 91 -10.57 -10.13 -1.68
CA GLY A 91 -9.80 -10.88 -0.67
C GLY A 91 -10.48 -12.16 -0.17
N SER A 92 -11.51 -12.67 -0.88
CA SER A 92 -12.14 -13.98 -0.61
C SER A 92 -11.24 -15.17 -0.98
N GLY A 93 -10.03 -14.93 -1.50
CA GLY A 93 -9.07 -15.97 -1.88
C GLY A 93 -9.30 -16.57 -3.26
N ASP A 94 -10.28 -16.06 -4.02
CA ASP A 94 -10.68 -16.60 -5.32
C ASP A 94 -10.55 -15.57 -6.46
N SER A 95 -9.68 -14.56 -6.27
CA SER A 95 -9.40 -13.59 -7.34
C SER A 95 -8.33 -14.14 -8.30
N ASP A 96 -8.53 -13.90 -9.59
CA ASP A 96 -7.52 -14.23 -10.61
C ASP A 96 -6.16 -13.58 -10.29
N PHE A 97 -6.18 -12.35 -9.77
CA PHE A 97 -4.96 -11.66 -9.35
C PHE A 97 -4.19 -12.43 -8.27
N GLU A 98 -4.83 -12.81 -7.16
CA GLU A 98 -4.18 -13.55 -6.08
C GLU A 98 -3.63 -14.89 -6.57
N ARG A 99 -4.42 -15.65 -7.33
CA ARG A 99 -3.99 -16.94 -7.90
C ARG A 99 -2.78 -16.81 -8.81
N LEU A 100 -2.78 -15.83 -9.72
CA LEU A 100 -1.67 -15.59 -10.65
C LEU A 100 -0.43 -15.04 -9.95
N ARG A 101 -0.62 -14.12 -9.00
CA ARG A 101 0.44 -13.59 -8.13
C ARG A 101 1.12 -14.74 -7.40
N ASP A 102 0.35 -15.55 -6.67
CA ASP A 102 0.89 -16.60 -5.80
C ASP A 102 1.62 -17.68 -6.62
N GLY A 103 1.15 -17.98 -7.82
CA GLY A 103 1.85 -18.85 -8.77
C GLY A 103 3.23 -18.33 -9.17
N LEU A 104 3.35 -17.02 -9.46
CA LEU A 104 4.64 -16.40 -9.77
C LEU A 104 5.54 -16.31 -8.54
N LEU A 105 5.00 -15.90 -7.39
CA LEU A 105 5.75 -15.77 -6.14
C LEU A 105 6.33 -17.11 -5.70
N ALA A 106 5.55 -18.19 -5.78
CA ALA A 106 6.02 -19.54 -5.47
C ALA A 106 7.12 -20.01 -6.43
N ALA A 107 7.04 -19.66 -7.71
CA ALA A 107 8.10 -19.96 -8.68
C ALA A 107 9.39 -19.19 -8.38
N ALA A 108 9.29 -17.91 -8.01
CA ALA A 108 10.43 -17.08 -7.63
C ALA A 108 11.09 -17.55 -6.33
N ALA A 109 10.29 -17.92 -5.32
CA ALA A 109 10.79 -18.50 -4.06
C ALA A 109 11.53 -19.80 -4.28
N ALA A 110 10.95 -20.73 -5.06
CA ALA A 110 11.62 -21.97 -5.42
C ALA A 110 12.94 -21.73 -6.17
N PHE A 111 13.02 -20.69 -7.02
CA PHE A 111 14.29 -20.32 -7.65
C PHE A 111 15.32 -19.83 -6.62
N ALA A 112 14.94 -18.88 -5.77
CA ALA A 112 15.84 -18.25 -4.80
C ALA A 112 16.42 -19.26 -3.80
N GLU A 113 15.57 -20.17 -3.30
CA GLU A 113 15.93 -21.16 -2.29
C GLU A 113 16.74 -22.34 -2.83
N TRP A 114 16.63 -22.66 -4.13
CA TRP A 114 17.25 -23.84 -4.75
C TRP A 114 18.33 -23.49 -5.80
N SER A 115 18.84 -22.26 -5.77
CA SER A 115 19.78 -21.72 -6.78
C SER A 115 21.12 -22.46 -6.90
N GLN A 116 21.46 -23.36 -5.97
CA GLN A 116 22.69 -24.16 -6.00
C GLN A 116 22.54 -25.54 -6.67
N ALA A 117 21.32 -25.93 -7.05
CA ALA A 117 21.06 -27.24 -7.67
C ALA A 117 21.30 -27.23 -9.19
N THR A 118 21.52 -28.41 -9.78
CA THR A 118 21.73 -28.66 -11.23
C THR A 118 20.50 -28.35 -12.12
N GLY A 119 19.56 -27.54 -11.66
CA GLY A 119 18.26 -27.25 -12.31
C GLY A 119 17.96 -25.76 -12.58
N ILE A 120 18.95 -24.86 -12.48
CA ILE A 120 18.74 -23.41 -12.70
C ILE A 120 17.99 -23.09 -14.01
N PRO A 121 18.33 -23.67 -15.17
CA PRO A 121 17.60 -23.39 -16.41
C PRO A 121 16.11 -23.76 -16.33
N MET A 122 15.76 -24.87 -15.65
CA MET A 122 14.38 -25.29 -15.45
C MET A 122 13.63 -24.37 -14.49
N LEU A 123 14.29 -23.91 -13.42
CA LEU A 123 13.70 -22.95 -12.48
C LEU A 123 13.44 -21.60 -13.16
N ARG A 124 14.37 -21.10 -14.00
CA ARG A 124 14.14 -19.90 -14.83
C ARG A 124 12.97 -20.07 -15.78
N ALA A 125 12.88 -21.23 -16.46
CA ALA A 125 11.76 -21.53 -17.35
C ALA A 125 10.41 -21.56 -16.61
N ARG A 126 10.39 -22.09 -15.38
CA ARG A 126 9.21 -22.07 -14.51
C ARG A 126 8.76 -20.65 -14.18
N VAL A 127 9.70 -19.76 -13.82
CA VAL A 127 9.38 -18.35 -13.54
C VAL A 127 8.82 -17.66 -14.79
N ARG A 128 9.44 -17.83 -15.96
CA ARG A 128 8.91 -17.28 -17.23
C ARG A 128 7.49 -17.75 -17.51
N THR A 129 7.22 -19.03 -17.29
CA THR A 129 5.90 -19.64 -17.49
C THR A 129 4.85 -19.03 -16.55
N ALA A 130 5.20 -18.80 -15.28
CA ALA A 130 4.30 -18.20 -14.30
C ALA A 130 4.13 -16.68 -14.48
N HIS A 131 5.15 -16.00 -15.01
CA HIS A 131 5.17 -14.55 -15.24
C HIS A 131 4.19 -14.12 -16.33
N ARG A 132 4.16 -14.84 -17.46
CA ARG A 132 3.35 -14.49 -18.64
C ARG A 132 1.86 -14.21 -18.32
N PRO A 133 1.11 -15.13 -17.69
CA PRO A 133 -0.31 -14.90 -17.44
C PRO A 133 -0.58 -13.74 -16.47
N LEU A 134 0.30 -13.52 -15.48
CA LEU A 134 0.16 -12.37 -14.58
C LEU A 134 0.41 -11.05 -15.34
N ARG A 135 1.45 -10.97 -16.18
CA ARG A 135 1.74 -9.77 -16.99
C ARG A 135 0.58 -9.46 -17.95
N GLU A 136 0.03 -10.49 -18.61
CA GLU A 136 -1.12 -10.34 -19.50
C GLU A 136 -2.36 -9.85 -18.74
N TYR A 137 -2.66 -10.43 -17.58
CA TYR A 137 -3.73 -9.97 -16.70
C TYR A 137 -3.57 -8.49 -16.32
N LEU A 138 -2.39 -8.11 -15.80
CA LEU A 138 -2.13 -6.74 -15.36
C LEU A 138 -2.23 -5.73 -16.50
N ARG A 139 -1.80 -6.09 -17.71
CA ARG A 139 -1.99 -5.27 -18.91
C ARG A 139 -3.45 -5.16 -19.31
N GLY A 140 -4.21 -6.24 -19.19
CA GLY A 140 -5.64 -6.27 -19.51
C GLY A 140 -6.51 -5.42 -18.58
N VAL A 141 -6.14 -5.32 -17.31
CA VAL A 141 -6.83 -4.48 -16.32
C VAL A 141 -6.27 -3.05 -16.23
N SER A 142 -5.14 -2.79 -16.89
CA SER A 142 -4.61 -1.43 -17.04
C SER A 142 -5.48 -0.62 -18.00
N GLY A 143 -5.73 0.65 -17.67
CA GLY A 143 -6.56 1.52 -18.51
C GLY A 143 -6.83 2.87 -17.87
N ALA A 144 -7.74 3.63 -18.49
CA ALA A 144 -8.03 5.00 -18.08
C ALA A 144 -8.51 5.13 -16.62
N THR A 145 -9.26 4.15 -16.12
CA THR A 145 -9.76 4.14 -14.73
C THR A 145 -8.64 3.97 -13.72
N VAL A 146 -7.74 3.01 -13.94
CA VAL A 146 -6.53 2.79 -13.12
C VAL A 146 -5.62 4.01 -13.19
N ASP A 147 -5.40 4.53 -14.40
CA ASP A 147 -4.56 5.70 -14.64
C ASP A 147 -5.09 6.92 -13.90
N TRP A 148 -6.39 7.19 -14.01
CA TRP A 148 -7.03 8.28 -13.29
C TRP A 148 -6.91 8.07 -11.78
N SER A 149 -7.25 6.89 -11.25
CA SER A 149 -7.18 6.60 -9.81
C SER A 149 -5.77 6.82 -9.27
N ARG A 150 -4.75 6.27 -9.97
CA ARG A 150 -3.34 6.36 -9.57
C ARG A 150 -2.73 7.75 -9.75
N LYS A 151 -3.08 8.49 -10.80
CA LYS A 151 -2.44 9.78 -11.13
C LYS A 151 -3.17 10.97 -10.52
N ARG A 152 -4.44 10.81 -10.14
CA ARG A 152 -5.34 11.90 -9.77
C ARG A 152 -5.93 11.70 -8.38
N ALA A 153 -6.85 10.75 -8.22
CA ALA A 153 -7.65 10.63 -7.00
C ALA A 153 -6.82 10.22 -5.78
N LEU A 154 -6.05 9.14 -5.87
CA LEU A 154 -5.35 8.60 -4.71
C LEU A 154 -4.20 9.48 -4.22
N PRO A 155 -3.34 10.06 -5.08
CA PRO A 155 -2.34 11.03 -4.61
C PRO A 155 -2.96 12.28 -3.99
N ALA A 156 -4.14 12.71 -4.47
CA ALA A 156 -4.83 13.88 -3.93
C ALA A 156 -5.28 13.69 -2.48
N ILE A 157 -5.82 12.52 -2.13
CA ILE A 157 -6.24 12.24 -0.75
C ILE A 157 -5.10 11.69 0.12
N ALA A 158 -4.21 10.87 -0.43
CA ALA A 158 -3.13 10.22 0.33
C ALA A 158 -1.93 11.17 0.49
N ASP A 159 -1.18 11.40 -0.59
CA ASP A 159 0.09 12.12 -0.57
C ASP A 159 -0.09 13.59 -0.21
N ASN A 160 -1.14 14.19 -0.74
CA ASN A 160 -1.37 15.62 -0.65
C ASN A 160 -2.18 16.01 0.58
N GLU A 161 -2.80 15.09 1.32
CA GLU A 161 -3.71 15.40 2.45
C GLU A 161 -3.43 14.51 3.66
N ALA A 162 -3.66 13.19 3.57
CA ALA A 162 -3.55 12.26 4.69
C ALA A 162 -2.11 12.10 5.24
N TYR A 163 -1.12 11.86 4.38
CA TYR A 163 0.25 11.64 4.85
C TYR A 163 0.87 12.88 5.50
N PRO A 164 0.66 14.11 5.00
CA PRO A 164 1.08 15.33 5.72
C PRO A 164 0.42 15.46 7.10
N VAL A 165 -0.88 15.18 7.22
CA VAL A 165 -1.60 15.20 8.51
C VAL A 165 -0.92 14.28 9.52
N LEU A 166 -0.59 13.04 9.13
CA LEU A 166 0.06 12.06 10.01
C LEU A 166 1.55 12.34 10.29
N ARG A 167 2.16 13.28 9.56
CA ARG A 167 3.56 13.69 9.75
C ARG A 167 3.71 14.98 10.57
N ASP A 168 2.62 15.71 10.78
CA ASP A 168 2.67 16.99 11.45
C ASP A 168 3.00 16.85 12.94
N ARG A 169 4.01 17.61 13.38
CA ARG A 169 4.56 17.51 14.73
C ARG A 169 3.55 17.89 15.80
N ASP A 170 2.87 19.00 15.61
CA ASP A 170 2.01 19.57 16.64
C ASP A 170 0.70 18.79 16.72
N LEU A 171 0.23 18.27 15.58
CA LEU A 171 -0.88 17.34 15.53
C LEU A 171 -0.56 16.03 16.26
N ILE A 172 0.56 15.36 15.98
CA ILE A 172 0.87 14.09 16.66
C ILE A 172 1.15 14.29 18.15
N ALA A 173 1.57 15.48 18.57
CA ALA A 173 1.75 15.84 19.97
C ALA A 173 0.43 15.82 20.76
N VAL A 174 -0.72 16.07 20.12
CA VAL A 174 -2.05 15.91 20.73
C VAL A 174 -2.28 14.48 21.22
N PHE A 175 -1.68 13.51 20.53
CA PHE A 175 -1.74 12.08 20.87
C PHE A 175 -0.60 11.63 21.78
N GLY A 176 0.20 12.57 22.32
CA GLY A 176 1.31 12.27 23.24
C GLY A 176 2.60 11.81 22.57
N LEU A 177 2.73 12.02 21.25
CA LEU A 177 3.92 11.65 20.49
C LEU A 177 4.87 12.83 20.31
N THR A 178 6.18 12.57 20.36
CA THR A 178 7.22 13.60 20.17
C THR A 178 8.08 13.37 18.94
N GLY A 179 8.15 12.13 18.44
CA GLY A 179 8.91 11.77 17.25
C GLY A 179 8.07 11.88 16.00
N THR A 180 8.41 12.81 15.11
CA THR A 180 7.77 12.93 13.80
C THR A 180 8.28 11.85 12.85
N PRO A 181 7.42 11.26 12.01
CA PRO A 181 7.87 10.46 10.90
C PRO A 181 8.67 11.31 9.91
N ALA A 182 9.60 10.67 9.21
CA ALA A 182 10.42 11.24 8.16
C ALA A 182 9.57 11.68 6.97
N ARG A 183 10.12 12.55 6.13
CA ARG A 183 9.44 13.06 4.94
C ARG A 183 9.17 11.94 3.92
N GLU A 184 10.00 10.92 3.92
CA GLU A 184 9.94 9.78 3.01
C GLU A 184 8.84 8.78 3.40
N TRP A 185 8.36 8.81 4.65
CA TRP A 185 7.25 7.99 5.12
C TRP A 185 5.94 8.38 4.41
N PRO A 186 5.09 7.42 3.95
CA PRO A 186 5.14 5.96 4.18
C PRO A 186 5.84 5.17 3.07
N TYR A 187 6.64 5.80 2.20
CA TYR A 187 7.40 5.10 1.16
C TYR A 187 8.77 4.59 1.61
N GLN A 188 9.11 4.86 2.86
CA GLN A 188 10.24 4.30 3.58
C GLN A 188 9.77 3.89 4.98
N GLU A 189 10.30 2.76 5.46
CA GLU A 189 10.04 2.29 6.82
C GLU A 189 10.55 3.31 7.84
N ASP A 190 9.71 3.61 8.83
CA ASP A 190 10.05 4.56 9.89
C ASP A 190 9.39 4.15 11.20
N ALA A 191 10.22 3.92 12.21
CA ALA A 191 9.81 3.57 13.56
C ALA A 191 8.88 4.62 14.21
N ASN A 192 9.04 5.90 13.90
CA ASN A 192 8.14 6.96 14.36
C ASN A 192 6.81 6.91 13.61
N GLY A 193 6.84 6.63 12.31
CA GLY A 193 5.65 6.39 11.49
C GLY A 193 4.79 5.25 12.05
N ASP A 194 5.41 4.12 12.40
CA ASP A 194 4.67 3.00 12.97
C ASP A 194 4.03 3.35 14.32
N LYS A 195 4.74 4.12 15.16
CA LYS A 195 4.22 4.60 16.46
C LYS A 195 3.04 5.55 16.28
N VAL A 196 3.10 6.44 15.28
CA VAL A 196 1.97 7.32 14.94
C VAL A 196 0.73 6.50 14.59
N VAL A 197 0.89 5.48 13.74
CA VAL A 197 -0.23 4.62 13.34
C VAL A 197 -0.84 3.89 14.55
N GLU A 198 -0.01 3.26 15.37
CA GLU A 198 -0.45 2.51 16.55
C GLU A 198 -1.12 3.40 17.58
N GLU A 199 -0.52 4.54 17.92
CA GLU A 199 -1.00 5.38 19.01
C GLU A 199 -2.26 6.15 18.65
N ILE A 200 -2.33 6.74 17.45
CA ILE A 200 -3.55 7.39 16.97
C ILE A 200 -4.65 6.34 16.78
N GLY A 201 -4.33 5.19 16.19
CA GLY A 201 -5.28 4.09 16.01
C GLY A 201 -5.83 3.60 17.36
N ARG A 202 -4.98 3.47 18.37
CA ARG A 202 -5.39 3.08 19.73
C ARG A 202 -6.37 4.07 20.36
N GLN A 203 -6.18 5.37 20.14
CA GLN A 203 -7.01 6.41 20.75
C GLN A 203 -8.31 6.68 19.97
N LEU A 204 -8.26 6.64 18.64
CA LEU A 204 -9.38 7.06 17.78
C LEU A 204 -10.11 5.91 17.10
N ALA A 205 -9.42 4.81 16.77
CA ALA A 205 -10.03 3.69 16.06
C ALA A 205 -10.71 2.72 17.04
N GLY A 206 -11.86 2.19 16.61
CA GLY A 206 -12.54 1.10 17.31
C GLY A 206 -11.63 -0.14 17.41
N PRO A 207 -11.84 -1.05 18.39
CA PRO A 207 -10.98 -2.21 18.62
C PRO A 207 -10.67 -3.03 17.36
N GLU A 208 -11.63 -3.14 16.46
CA GLU A 208 -11.55 -3.89 15.19
C GLU A 208 -10.64 -3.23 14.14
N HIS A 209 -10.39 -1.93 14.25
CA HIS A 209 -9.66 -1.12 13.27
C HIS A 209 -8.27 -0.70 13.76
N ARG A 210 -7.82 -1.24 14.90
CA ARG A 210 -6.52 -0.90 15.49
C ARG A 210 -5.38 -1.64 14.80
N LEU A 211 -4.58 -0.90 14.04
CA LEU A 211 -3.31 -1.39 13.53
C LEU A 211 -2.25 -1.32 14.62
N THR A 212 -1.61 -2.46 14.90
CA THR A 212 -0.41 -2.49 15.74
C THR A 212 0.79 -1.98 14.96
N ARG A 213 1.84 -1.56 15.67
CA ARG A 213 3.11 -1.16 15.05
C ARG A 213 3.68 -2.25 14.13
N GLU A 214 3.72 -3.49 14.61
CA GLU A 214 4.19 -4.63 13.82
C GLU A 214 3.28 -4.89 12.60
N GLY A 215 1.97 -4.82 12.79
CA GLY A 215 0.99 -5.02 11.73
C GLY A 215 1.12 -3.98 10.62
N PHE A 216 1.32 -2.71 10.97
CA PHE A 216 1.53 -1.64 10.00
C PHE A 216 2.88 -1.77 9.28
N SER A 217 3.98 -2.04 9.99
CA SER A 217 5.30 -2.26 9.36
C SER A 217 5.25 -3.42 8.35
N ALA A 218 4.57 -4.53 8.68
CA ALA A 218 4.38 -5.65 7.77
C ALA A 218 3.53 -5.26 6.55
N LEU A 219 2.44 -4.52 6.76
CA LEU A 219 1.57 -4.00 5.70
C LEU A 219 2.33 -3.07 4.74
N GLN A 220 3.13 -2.14 5.30
CA GLN A 220 3.96 -1.21 4.54
C GLN A 220 4.97 -1.96 3.68
N ARG A 221 5.68 -2.96 4.24
CA ARG A 221 6.61 -3.79 3.46
C ARG A 221 5.92 -4.53 2.32
N VAL A 222 4.74 -5.11 2.57
CA VAL A 222 3.94 -5.74 1.51
C VAL A 222 3.56 -4.73 0.43
N ALA A 223 3.15 -3.52 0.80
CA ALA A 223 2.80 -2.45 -0.14
C ALA A 223 3.96 -2.09 -1.06
N LEU A 224 5.14 -1.81 -0.49
CA LEU A 224 6.31 -1.33 -1.24
C LEU A 224 6.93 -2.43 -2.09
N ARG A 225 7.19 -3.61 -1.51
CA ARG A 225 7.77 -4.74 -2.27
C ARG A 225 6.81 -5.27 -3.34
N GLY A 226 5.51 -5.26 -3.06
CA GLY A 226 4.51 -5.64 -4.05
C GLY A 226 4.42 -4.67 -5.22
N ALA A 227 4.48 -3.35 -4.96
CA ALA A 227 4.54 -2.37 -6.04
C ALA A 227 5.81 -2.51 -6.90
N GLU A 228 6.98 -2.71 -6.30
CA GLU A 228 8.22 -2.97 -7.04
C GLU A 228 8.14 -4.25 -7.88
N ALA A 229 7.62 -5.34 -7.32
CA ALA A 229 7.46 -6.60 -8.01
C ALA A 229 6.47 -6.49 -9.19
N LEU A 230 5.32 -5.84 -8.99
CA LEU A 230 4.35 -5.62 -10.08
C LEU A 230 4.92 -4.71 -11.18
N ALA A 231 5.68 -3.68 -10.81
CA ALA A 231 6.40 -2.84 -11.76
C ALA A 231 7.44 -3.66 -12.56
N ALA A 232 8.15 -4.57 -11.90
CA ALA A 232 9.10 -5.48 -12.54
C ALA A 232 8.40 -6.48 -13.47
N VAL A 233 7.23 -7.03 -13.08
CA VAL A 233 6.41 -7.93 -13.91
C VAL A 233 5.99 -7.24 -15.21
N LEU A 234 5.55 -5.99 -15.14
CA LEU A 234 5.13 -5.22 -16.32
C LEU A 234 6.32 -4.85 -17.23
N ALA A 235 7.45 -4.49 -16.63
CA ALA A 235 8.66 -4.06 -17.34
C ALA A 235 9.47 -5.21 -17.97
N PHE A 236 9.43 -6.41 -17.38
CA PHE A 236 10.17 -7.57 -17.88
C PHE A 236 9.57 -8.06 -19.20
N ASP A 237 10.44 -8.31 -20.17
CA ASP A 237 10.07 -8.91 -21.45
C ASP A 237 10.85 -10.20 -21.69
N GLU A 238 10.22 -11.24 -22.23
CA GLU A 238 10.84 -12.56 -22.38
C GLU A 238 12.04 -12.57 -23.33
N GLY A 239 12.12 -11.59 -24.25
CA GLY A 239 13.29 -11.40 -25.10
C GLY A 239 14.51 -10.82 -24.37
N GLN A 240 14.36 -10.40 -23.11
CA GLN A 240 15.45 -9.90 -22.28
C GLN A 240 16.30 -11.07 -21.74
N GLY A 241 17.60 -10.81 -21.56
CA GLY A 241 18.54 -11.79 -21.03
C GLY A 241 18.26 -12.22 -19.59
N ASP A 242 18.96 -13.26 -19.14
CA ASP A 242 18.79 -13.85 -17.80
C ASP A 242 19.00 -12.84 -16.66
N ASP A 243 19.85 -11.82 -16.81
CA ASP A 243 20.06 -10.78 -15.79
C ASP A 243 18.75 -10.04 -15.43
N ARG A 244 17.92 -9.73 -16.44
CA ARG A 244 16.63 -9.06 -16.24
C ARG A 244 15.60 -9.98 -15.61
N LEU A 245 15.69 -11.28 -15.89
CA LEU A 245 14.86 -12.28 -15.24
C LEU A 245 15.25 -12.43 -13.77
N ASP A 246 16.54 -12.44 -13.46
CA ASP A 246 17.04 -12.56 -12.09
C ASP A 246 16.64 -11.32 -11.25
N GLU A 247 16.61 -10.11 -11.84
CA GLU A 247 16.02 -8.91 -11.21
C GLU A 247 14.52 -9.09 -10.90
N LEU A 248 13.73 -9.61 -11.85
CA LEU A 248 12.31 -9.90 -11.64
C LEU A 248 12.13 -10.93 -10.51
N ILE A 249 12.91 -12.00 -10.52
CA ILE A 249 12.88 -13.05 -9.49
C ILE A 249 13.16 -12.46 -8.12
N THR A 250 14.18 -11.61 -8.02
CA THR A 250 14.55 -10.94 -6.76
C THR A 250 13.39 -10.09 -6.24
N ALA A 251 12.77 -9.27 -7.10
CA ALA A 251 11.63 -8.44 -6.71
C ALA A 251 10.45 -9.30 -6.22
N CYS A 252 10.06 -10.33 -6.97
CA CYS A 252 9.01 -11.27 -6.58
C CYS A 252 9.34 -11.99 -5.27
N TYR A 253 10.57 -12.47 -5.08
CA TYR A 253 10.97 -13.13 -3.84
C TYR A 253 10.86 -12.21 -2.62
N THR A 254 11.31 -10.96 -2.74
CA THR A 254 11.18 -9.99 -1.63
C THR A 254 9.72 -9.68 -1.29
N TRP A 255 8.82 -9.69 -2.28
CA TRP A 255 7.39 -9.56 -2.04
C TRP A 255 6.80 -10.80 -1.35
N HIS A 256 7.19 -12.00 -1.78
CA HIS A 256 6.81 -13.26 -1.14
C HIS A 256 7.21 -13.27 0.34
N ALA A 257 8.47 -12.96 0.65
CA ALA A 257 8.96 -12.89 2.02
C ALA A 257 8.20 -11.86 2.88
N ALA A 258 7.79 -10.72 2.29
CA ALA A 258 6.97 -9.73 2.99
C ALA A 258 5.56 -10.24 3.30
N LEU A 259 4.94 -11.00 2.39
CA LEU A 259 3.63 -11.62 2.61
C LEU A 259 3.69 -12.70 3.70
N GLU A 260 4.69 -13.58 3.67
CA GLU A 260 4.91 -14.60 4.70
C GLU A 260 5.10 -13.95 6.08
N ALA A 261 5.96 -12.93 6.17
CA ALA A 261 6.16 -12.19 7.42
C ALA A 261 4.85 -11.61 7.98
N ARG A 262 3.99 -11.06 7.11
CA ARG A 262 2.67 -10.53 7.51
C ARG A 262 1.74 -11.63 8.02
N HIS A 263 1.75 -12.83 7.43
CA HIS A 263 0.93 -13.95 7.89
C HIS A 263 1.32 -14.45 9.29
N HIS A 264 2.58 -14.28 9.68
CA HIS A 264 3.07 -14.65 11.00
C HIS A 264 2.86 -13.57 12.07
N THR A 265 2.44 -12.34 11.70
CA THR A 265 2.11 -11.28 12.65
C THR A 265 0.68 -11.44 13.18
N PRO A 266 0.46 -11.68 14.50
CA PRO A 266 -0.83 -12.05 15.09
C PRO A 266 -1.99 -11.06 14.89
N ALA A 267 -1.69 -9.80 14.52
CA ALA A 267 -2.70 -8.75 14.30
C ALA A 267 -3.39 -8.82 12.92
N ALA A 268 -2.87 -9.60 11.96
CA ALA A 268 -3.39 -9.62 10.59
C ALA A 268 -4.67 -10.46 10.39
N SER A 269 -5.11 -11.21 11.40
CA SER A 269 -6.27 -12.12 11.29
C SER A 269 -7.63 -11.41 11.40
N VAL A 270 -7.68 -10.21 11.99
CA VAL A 270 -8.93 -9.47 12.23
C VAL A 270 -9.34 -8.63 11.01
N ALA A 271 -8.38 -7.97 10.33
CA ALA A 271 -8.68 -7.09 9.20
C ALA A 271 -9.16 -7.81 7.91
N ARG A 272 -8.90 -9.12 7.76
CA ARG A 272 -9.27 -9.87 6.55
C ARG A 272 -10.68 -10.46 6.60
N ARG A 273 -11.33 -10.52 7.77
CA ARG A 273 -12.66 -11.14 7.94
C ARG A 273 -13.83 -10.18 7.89
N GLU A 274 -13.63 -8.87 8.07
CA GLU A 274 -14.75 -7.96 8.41
C GLU A 274 -14.99 -6.78 7.46
N LEU A 275 -14.26 -6.69 6.34
CA LEU A 275 -14.70 -5.82 5.21
C LEU A 275 -16.05 -6.26 4.60
N GLY A 276 -16.63 -7.38 5.05
CA GLY A 276 -17.91 -7.92 4.62
C GLY A 276 -19.13 -7.55 5.44
N HIS A 277 -19.00 -6.94 6.64
CA HIS A 277 -20.18 -6.55 7.42
C HIS A 277 -19.86 -5.54 8.53
N VAL A 278 -20.17 -4.25 8.29
CA VAL A 278 -20.94 -3.38 9.22
C VAL A 278 -21.71 -2.35 8.38
N LEU A 279 -23.04 -2.34 8.58
CA LEU A 279 -24.14 -1.55 7.98
C LEU A 279 -24.26 -0.13 8.61
N PRO A 280 -25.29 0.71 8.33
CA PRO A 280 -26.02 1.05 7.11
C PRO A 280 -25.66 2.47 6.57
#